data_AF-A0A026WP16-F1
#
_entry.id   AF-A0A026WP16-F1
#
_cell.length_a   1.000
_cell.length_b   1.000
_cell.length_c   1.000
_cell.angle_alpha   90.00
_cell.angle_beta   90.00
_cell.angle_gamma   90.00
#
_symmetry.space_group_name_H-M   'P 1'
#
loop_
_entity.id
_entity.type
_entity.pdbx_description
1 polymer ?
#
loop_
_entity_poly.entity_id
_entity_poly.type
_entity_poly.pdbx_seq_one_letter_code
_entity_poly.pdbx_strand_id
1 'polypeptide(L)' 'GNQRELARAKNLKKTVKKAAAEQDSNKGLSLEQRKARDAERMREKQLKKQGDQGDNAKQAAG' A
#
# COMPACT_ATOMS: atom_id res chain seq x y z
N GLY A 1 -8.82 27.32 -10.49
CA GLY A 1 -9.16 27.40 -9.05
C GLY A 1 -8.34 26.38 -8.29
N ASN A 2 -7.83 26.77 -7.12
CA ASN A 2 -6.87 26.02 -6.28
C ASN A 2 -7.18 24.51 -6.19
N GLN A 3 -8.45 24.13 -6.07
CA GLN A 3 -8.90 22.71 -6.03
C GLN A 3 -8.57 21.90 -7.30
N ARG A 4 -8.71 22.51 -8.49
CA ARG A 4 -8.42 21.85 -9.79
C ARG A 4 -6.93 21.65 -10.01
N GLU A 5 -6.12 22.61 -9.55
CA GLU A 5 -4.65 22.46 -9.57
C GLU A 5 -4.17 21.47 -8.51
N LEU A 6 -4.75 21.48 -7.31
CA LEU A 6 -4.44 20.50 -6.27
C LEU A 6 -4.78 19.08 -6.74
N ALA A 7 -5.91 18.89 -7.41
CA ALA A 7 -6.30 17.62 -8.00
C ALA A 7 -5.34 17.18 -9.11
N ARG A 8 -4.92 18.09 -10.01
CA ARG A 8 -3.91 17.79 -11.04
C ARG A 8 -2.55 17.46 -10.44
N ALA A 9 -2.09 18.21 -9.44
CA ALA A 9 -0.84 17.94 -8.73
C ALA A 9 -0.88 16.59 -7.99
N LYS A 10 -2.01 16.23 -7.35
CA LYS A 10 -2.20 14.92 -6.71
C LYS A 10 -2.20 13.79 -7.74
N ASN A 11 -2.80 13.98 -8.91
CA ASN A 11 -2.77 12.99 -9.98
C ASN A 11 -1.37 12.86 -10.60
N LEU A 12 -0.69 13.98 -10.84
CA LEU A 12 0.67 13.99 -11.35
C LEU A 12 1.65 13.28 -10.39
N LYS A 13 1.50 13.49 -9.07
CA LYS A 13 2.28 12.75 -8.05
C LYS A 13 1.96 11.25 -8.01
N LYS A 14 0.77 10.82 -8.43
CA LYS A 14 0.42 9.39 -8.55
C LYS A 14 0.99 8.75 -9.81
N THR A 15 1.15 9.52 -10.89
CA THR A 15 1.74 9.04 -12.15
C THR A 15 3.26 9.08 -12.12
N VAL A 16 3.86 10.06 -11.44
CA VAL A 16 5.31 10.11 -11.20
C VAL A 16 5.66 9.18 -10.03
N LYS A 17 5.60 7.87 -10.28
CA LYS A 17 6.17 6.87 -9.37
C LYS A 17 7.65 6.73 -9.69
N LYS A 18 8.52 7.12 -8.75
CA LYS A 18 9.95 6.81 -8.80
C LYS A 18 10.14 5.30 -8.96
N ALA A 19 11.19 4.88 -9.66
CA ALA A 19 11.50 3.46 -9.78
C ALA A 19 11.67 2.84 -8.37
N ALA A 20 11.39 1.54 -8.21
CA ALA A 20 11.49 0.90 -6.90
C ALA A 20 12.90 1.04 -6.28
N ALA A 21 13.94 1.16 -7.11
CA ALA A 21 15.31 1.44 -6.67
C ALA A 21 15.50 2.85 -6.08
N GLU A 22 14.72 3.83 -6.55
CA GLU A 22 14.81 5.26 -6.21
C GLU A 22 13.85 5.69 -5.10
N GLN A 23 12.99 4.78 -4.63
CA GLN A 23 12.17 5.06 -3.46
C GLN A 23 13.03 5.10 -2.20
N ASP A 24 12.96 6.20 -1.46
CA ASP A 24 13.72 6.39 -0.21
C ASP A 24 13.43 5.27 0.81
N SER A 25 12.20 4.73 0.83
CA SER A 25 11.80 3.57 1.67
C SER A 25 12.52 2.26 1.34
N ASN A 26 13.21 2.21 0.20
CA ASN A 26 13.97 1.06 -0.26
C ASN A 26 15.50 1.28 -0.18
N LYS A 27 15.94 2.45 0.27
CA LYS A 27 17.36 2.79 0.44
C LYS A 27 18.01 1.84 1.46
N GLY A 28 19.14 1.25 1.09
CA GLY A 28 19.88 0.30 1.95
C GLY A 28 19.29 -1.12 2.03
N LEU A 29 18.17 -1.40 1.35
CA LEU A 29 17.61 -2.75 1.27
C LEU A 29 17.97 -3.42 -0.06
N SER A 30 18.45 -4.67 0.01
CA SER A 30 18.64 -5.52 -1.16
C SER A 30 17.31 -5.91 -1.80
N LEU A 31 17.33 -6.38 -3.04
CA LEU A 31 16.11 -6.84 -3.73
C LEU A 31 15.42 -7.99 -2.97
N GLU A 32 16.19 -8.89 -2.37
CA GLU A 32 15.68 -10.01 -1.58
C GLU A 32 14.99 -9.54 -0.30
N GLN A 33 15.61 -8.61 0.43
CA GLN A 33 15.02 -8.03 1.64
C GLN A 33 13.72 -7.27 1.34
N ARG A 34 13.66 -6.56 0.21
CA ARG A 34 12.43 -5.89 -0.25
C ARG A 34 11.32 -6.91 -0.51
N LYS A 35 11.63 -8.00 -1.21
CA LYS A 35 10.69 -9.09 -1.49
C LYS A 35 10.21 -9.76 -0.21
N ALA A 36 11.10 -10.04 0.74
CA ALA A 36 10.75 -10.63 2.03
C ALA A 36 9.77 -9.74 2.80
N ARG A 37 10.08 -8.44 2.92
CA ARG A 37 9.20 -7.45 3.57
C ARG A 37 7.82 -7.36 2.91
N ASP A 38 7.78 -7.33 1.57
CA ASP A 38 6.52 -7.24 0.84
C ASP A 38 5.71 -8.55 0.96
N ALA A 39 6.38 -9.71 1.00
CA ALA A 39 5.76 -11.00 1.27
C ALA A 39 5.18 -11.09 2.69
N GLU A 40 5.90 -10.62 3.70
CA GLU A 40 5.42 -10.55 5.09
C GLU A 40 4.16 -9.69 5.22
N ARG A 41 4.19 -8.47 4.66
CA ARG A 41 2.99 -7.61 4.65
C ARG A 41 1.81 -8.24 3.94
N MET A 42 2.05 -9.00 2.87
CA MET A 42 0.98 -9.72 2.17
C MET A 42 0.42 -10.87 3.00
N ARG A 43 1.27 -11.61 3.73
CA ARG A 43 0.81 -12.63 4.70
C ARG A 43 -0.02 -11.98 5.79
N GLU A 44 0.49 -10.93 6.45
CA GLU A 44 -0.25 -10.19 7.47
C GLU A 44 -1.60 -9.67 6.95
N LYS A 45 -1.63 -9.12 5.73
CA LYS A 45 -2.87 -8.66 5.10
C LYS A 45 -3.84 -9.80 4.84
N GLN A 46 -3.35 -10.98 4.44
CA GLN A 46 -4.18 -12.16 4.22
C GLN A 46 -4.72 -12.72 5.54
N LEU A 47 -3.93 -12.73 6.61
CA LEU A 47 -4.40 -13.08 7.96
C LEU A 47 -5.43 -12.06 8.45
N LYS A 48 -5.16 -10.77 8.30
CA LYS A 48 -6.07 -9.70 8.71
C LYS A 48 -7.37 -9.76 7.92
N LYS A 49 -7.34 -10.01 6.61
CA LYS A 49 -8.56 -10.19 5.80
C LYS A 49 -9.37 -11.40 6.25
N GLN A 50 -8.74 -12.52 6.60
CA GLN A 50 -9.46 -13.69 7.11
C GLN A 50 -10.12 -13.41 8.47
N GLY A 51 -9.43 -12.71 9.37
CA GLY A 51 -10.01 -12.26 10.64
C GLY A 51 -11.14 -11.24 10.44
N ASP A 52 -10.89 -10.22 9.63
CA ASP A 52 -11.82 -9.13 9.34
C ASP A 52 -13.04 -9.60 8.54
N GLN A 53 -12.92 -10.62 7.67
CA GLN A 53 -14.09 -11.26 7.06
C GLN A 53 -14.98 -11.96 8.10
N GLY A 54 -14.39 -12.53 9.17
CA GLY A 54 -15.14 -13.07 10.29
C GLY A 54 -15.87 -11.99 11.10
N ASP A 55 -15.22 -10.86 11.33
CA ASP A 55 -15.81 -9.73 12.08
C ASP A 55 -16.86 -8.95 11.26
N ASN A 56 -16.62 -8.71 9.97
CA ASN A 56 -17.59 -8.06 9.06
C ASN A 56 -18.82 -8.94 8.83
N ALA A 57 -18.66 -10.27 8.72
CA ALA A 57 -19.79 -11.19 8.61
C ALA A 57 -20.64 -11.22 9.90
N LYS A 58 -20.02 -11.01 11.07
CA LYS A 58 -20.72 -10.93 12.35
C LYS A 58 -21.44 -9.60 12.56
N GLN A 59 -20.88 -8.49 12.07
CA GLN A 59 -21.51 -7.16 12.11
C GLN A 59 -22.62 -6.98 11.06
N ALA A 60 -22.58 -7.70 9.94
CA ALA A 60 -23.64 -7.65 8.92
C ALA A 60 -24.88 -8.49 9.26
N ALA A 61 -24.82 -9.32 10.31
CA ALA A 61 -25.88 -10.23 10.72
C ALA A 61 -26.57 -9.83 12.05
N GLY A 62 -26.26 -8.67 12.61
CA GLY A 62 -26.90 -8.08 13.80
C GLY A 62 -27.58 -6.76 13.48
#